data_AF-F9ENJ3-F1
#
_entry.id   AF-F9ENJ3-F1
#
_cell.length_a   1.000
_cell.length_b   1.000
_cell.length_c   1.000
_cell.angle_alpha   90.00
_cell.angle_beta   90.00
_cell.angle_gamma   90.00
#
_symmetry.space_group_name_H-M   'P 1'
#
loop_
_entity.id
_entity.type
_entity.pdbx_description
1 polymer ?
#
loop_
_entity_poly.entity_id
_entity_poly.type
_entity_poly.pdbx_seq_one_letter_code
_entity_poly.pdbx_strand_id
1 'polypeptide(L)'
;MGDLCASGGYYIATVGKKLFANPVTITGSIGVVVLYPEFTETINKLKVNMEGFSKGKGFDIFDVFSKLSEESKEKIIYSMNEVYSEFKEHVIQARNISEEDLEKIAGGRVWLGSQAKENGLVDELGSLNDCIDSLAKDLELKDFKLTYIRGRKSMMEVISAMKPQFVKSDIIEKFEMIKSYSNKILYYDESLENL
;
A
#
# COMPACT_ATOMS: atom_id res chain seq x y z
N MET A 1 -8.31 13.30 9.97
CA MET A 1 -8.52 12.01 9.31
C MET A 1 -10.00 11.92 8.94
N GLY A 2 -10.33 11.51 7.71
CA GLY A 2 -11.71 11.33 7.24
C GLY A 2 -12.29 9.99 7.70
N ASP A 3 -13.02 9.30 6.83
CA ASP A 3 -13.67 8.02 7.19
C ASP A 3 -12.64 6.90 7.49
N LEU A 4 -11.54 6.85 6.73
CA LEU A 4 -10.49 5.84 6.85
C LEU A 4 -9.10 6.48 6.80
N CYS A 5 -8.24 6.11 7.75
CA CYS A 5 -6.82 6.45 7.77
C CYS A 5 -6.07 5.37 8.57
N ALA A 6 -5.90 4.20 7.99
CA ALA A 6 -5.31 3.03 8.63
C ALA A 6 -4.12 2.48 7.82
N SER A 7 -3.26 1.66 8.44
CA SER A 7 -2.06 1.06 7.83
C SER A 7 -1.17 2.13 7.19
N GLY A 8 -0.85 2.04 5.90
CA GLY A 8 -0.06 3.06 5.19
C GLY A 8 -0.61 4.48 5.28
N GLY A 9 -1.94 4.65 5.45
CA GLY A 9 -2.52 5.96 5.70
C GLY A 9 -2.12 6.53 7.06
N TYR A 10 -2.12 5.70 8.10
CA TYR A 10 -1.65 6.09 9.43
C TYR A 10 -0.14 6.30 9.44
N TYR A 11 0.62 5.45 8.74
CA TYR A 11 2.07 5.61 8.54
C TYR A 11 2.45 6.99 8.00
N ILE A 12 1.76 7.47 6.96
CA ILE A 12 2.04 8.81 6.41
C ILE A 12 1.61 9.91 7.40
N ALA A 13 0.52 9.66 8.13
CA ALA A 13 -0.02 10.63 9.07
C ALA A 13 0.92 10.89 10.26
N THR A 14 1.78 9.95 10.66
CA THR A 14 2.73 10.12 11.78
C THR A 14 3.73 11.27 11.56
N VAL A 15 3.97 11.71 10.33
CA VAL A 15 4.81 12.89 10.03
C VAL A 15 4.14 14.20 10.49
N GLY A 16 2.82 14.21 10.67
CA GLY A 16 2.07 15.37 11.12
C GLY A 16 2.38 15.73 12.58
N LYS A 17 2.53 17.04 12.85
CA LYS A 17 2.72 17.55 14.22
C LYS A 17 1.52 17.34 15.14
N LYS A 18 0.31 17.36 14.58
CA LYS A 18 -0.96 17.11 15.26
C LYS A 18 -1.86 16.28 14.37
N LEU A 19 -2.45 15.23 14.93
CA LEU A 19 -3.34 14.28 14.29
C LEU A 19 -4.77 14.47 14.77
N PHE A 20 -5.65 14.91 13.88
CA PHE A 20 -7.08 15.01 14.14
C PHE A 20 -7.80 13.80 13.56
N ALA A 21 -8.79 13.24 14.24
CA ALA A 21 -9.68 12.20 13.70
C ALA A 21 -11.14 12.44 14.07
N ASN A 22 -12.07 12.04 13.21
CA ASN A 22 -13.47 11.99 13.61
C ASN A 22 -13.64 10.85 14.64
N PRO A 23 -14.53 10.97 15.65
CA PRO A 23 -14.82 9.88 16.58
C PRO A 23 -15.06 8.51 15.92
N VAL A 24 -15.67 8.47 14.74
CA VAL A 24 -15.97 7.23 14.00
C VAL A 24 -14.97 6.91 12.88
N THR A 25 -13.88 7.66 12.74
CA THR A 25 -12.80 7.34 11.80
C THR A 25 -12.26 5.94 12.07
N ILE A 26 -12.05 5.15 11.02
CA ILE A 26 -11.33 3.88 11.11
C ILE A 26 -9.83 4.18 10.95
N THR A 27 -9.03 3.91 11.98
CA THR A 27 -7.59 4.22 12.01
C THR A 27 -6.79 3.09 12.68
N GLY A 28 -5.49 3.31 12.91
CA GLY A 28 -4.55 2.30 13.40
C GLY A 28 -4.15 1.35 12.27
N SER A 29 -4.39 0.06 12.47
CA SER A 29 -3.91 -1.02 11.59
C SER A 29 -2.40 -0.96 11.40
N ILE A 30 -1.67 -0.71 12.49
CA ILE A 30 -0.21 -0.67 12.51
C ILE A 30 0.28 -2.11 12.36
N GLY A 31 0.63 -2.49 11.15
CA GLY A 31 0.94 -3.87 10.77
C GLY A 31 1.27 -3.99 9.29
N VAL A 32 1.91 -5.10 8.92
CA VAL A 32 2.31 -5.42 7.55
C VAL A 32 1.75 -6.78 7.18
N VAL A 33 1.13 -6.87 6.01
CA VAL A 33 0.58 -8.13 5.48
C VAL A 33 1.02 -8.29 4.03
N VAL A 34 1.37 -9.51 3.65
CA VAL A 34 1.65 -9.91 2.27
C VAL A 34 0.70 -11.05 1.92
N LEU A 35 0.02 -10.91 0.78
CA LEU A 35 -0.75 -12.00 0.18
C LEU A 35 0.08 -12.56 -0.98
N TYR A 36 0.40 -13.85 -0.91
CA TYR A 36 1.10 -14.56 -1.96
C TYR A 36 0.16 -15.60 -2.61
N PRO A 37 -0.36 -15.33 -3.82
CA PRO A 37 -1.23 -16.28 -4.50
C PRO A 37 -0.39 -17.42 -5.12
N GLU A 38 -0.92 -18.64 -5.05
CA GLU A 38 -0.28 -19.85 -5.57
C GLU A 38 -1.32 -20.64 -6.39
N PHE A 39 -0.94 -21.02 -7.62
CA PHE A 39 -1.85 -21.57 -8.64
C PHE A 39 -1.38 -22.91 -9.23
N THR A 40 -0.39 -23.57 -8.63
CA THR A 40 0.16 -24.87 -9.06
C THR A 40 -0.94 -25.89 -9.31
N GLU A 41 -1.87 -26.05 -8.35
CA GLU A 41 -2.99 -27.00 -8.49
C GLU A 41 -3.97 -26.63 -9.60
N THR A 42 -4.11 -25.33 -9.91
CA THR A 42 -4.99 -24.86 -10.99
C THR A 42 -4.37 -25.20 -12.35
N ILE A 43 -3.08 -24.91 -12.54
CA ILE A 43 -2.35 -25.20 -13.77
C ILE A 43 -2.21 -26.70 -14.01
N ASN A 44 -1.97 -27.49 -12.96
CA ASN A 44 -1.95 -28.95 -13.03
C ASN A 44 -3.28 -29.53 -13.54
N LYS A 45 -4.42 -29.02 -13.06
CA LYS A 45 -5.76 -29.44 -13.52
C LYS A 45 -6.03 -29.07 -14.97
N LEU A 46 -5.52 -27.92 -15.41
CA LEU A 46 -5.61 -27.47 -16.80
C LEU A 46 -4.63 -28.21 -17.73
N LYS A 47 -3.73 -29.02 -17.18
CA LYS A 47 -2.68 -29.75 -17.91
C LYS A 47 -1.79 -28.81 -18.72
N VAL A 48 -1.55 -27.62 -18.20
CA VAL A 48 -0.63 -26.64 -18.79
C VAL A 48 0.74 -26.88 -18.16
N ASN A 49 1.76 -27.09 -19.00
CA ASN A 49 3.14 -27.17 -18.55
C ASN A 49 3.77 -25.79 -18.70
N MET A 50 4.30 -25.25 -17.59
CA MET A 50 5.04 -24.00 -17.59
C MET A 50 6.53 -24.33 -17.42
N GLU A 51 7.34 -23.93 -18.39
CA GLU A 51 8.80 -24.00 -18.27
C GLU A 51 9.36 -22.59 -18.07
N GLY A 52 10.25 -22.45 -17.08
CA GLY A 52 10.87 -21.18 -16.72
C GLY A 52 12.38 -21.32 -16.63
N PHE A 53 13.08 -20.25 -17.01
CA PHE A 53 14.52 -20.13 -16.81
C PHE A 53 14.77 -19.01 -15.80
N SER A 54 15.49 -19.32 -14.73
CA SER A 54 15.86 -18.33 -13.71
C SER A 54 17.35 -18.40 -13.44
N LYS A 55 17.99 -17.26 -13.21
CA LYS A 55 19.41 -17.18 -12.85
C LYS A 55 19.57 -16.49 -11.49
N GLY A 56 19.76 -17.29 -10.46
CA GLY A 56 19.96 -16.83 -9.08
C GLY A 56 18.94 -17.43 -8.11
N LYS A 57 19.20 -17.31 -6.80
CA LYS A 57 18.28 -17.75 -5.75
C LYS A 57 17.20 -16.69 -5.48
N GLY A 58 15.97 -17.11 -5.19
CA GLY A 58 14.87 -16.21 -4.82
C GLY A 58 13.99 -15.71 -5.97
N PHE A 59 14.28 -16.09 -7.22
CA PHE A 59 13.43 -15.74 -8.37
C PHE A 59 12.10 -16.51 -8.41
N ASP A 60 11.98 -17.58 -7.64
CA ASP A 60 10.74 -18.32 -7.43
C ASP A 60 9.65 -17.49 -6.74
N ILE A 61 10.00 -16.35 -6.12
CA ILE A 61 9.00 -15.37 -5.63
C ILE A 61 8.13 -14.86 -6.78
N PHE A 62 8.64 -14.80 -8.02
CA PHE A 62 7.87 -14.34 -9.17
C PHE A 62 7.08 -15.46 -9.87
N ASP A 63 7.28 -16.71 -9.47
CA ASP A 63 6.59 -17.86 -10.04
C ASP A 63 5.41 -18.29 -9.17
N VAL A 64 4.24 -17.72 -9.45
CA VAL A 64 2.98 -18.06 -8.79
C VAL A 64 2.38 -19.39 -9.26
N PHE A 65 2.97 -20.05 -10.27
CA PHE A 65 2.51 -21.33 -10.81
C PHE A 65 3.28 -22.52 -10.25
N SER A 66 4.30 -22.26 -9.44
CA SER A 66 5.03 -23.25 -8.67
C SER A 66 4.91 -22.98 -7.18
N LYS A 67 5.17 -24.01 -6.37
CA LYS A 67 5.23 -23.85 -4.92
C LYS A 67 6.42 -22.98 -4.53
N LEU A 68 6.14 -21.88 -3.83
CA LEU A 68 7.16 -21.00 -3.26
C LEU A 68 8.09 -21.79 -2.32
N SER A 69 9.40 -21.65 -2.50
CA SER A 69 10.40 -22.32 -1.65
C SER A 69 10.40 -21.78 -0.22
N GLU A 70 10.83 -22.59 0.74
CA GLU A 70 10.97 -22.15 2.14
C GLU A 70 12.00 -21.01 2.27
N GLU A 71 13.11 -21.05 1.51
CA GLU A 71 14.11 -19.95 1.50
C GLU A 71 13.46 -18.62 1.06
N SER A 72 12.60 -18.65 0.05
CA SER A 72 11.91 -17.45 -0.43
C SER A 72 10.81 -16.98 0.51
N LYS A 73 10.09 -17.89 1.16
CA LYS A 73 9.15 -17.54 2.25
C LYS A 73 9.86 -16.84 3.40
N GLU A 74 11.00 -17.37 3.85
CA GLU A 74 11.79 -16.77 4.92
C GLU A 74 12.27 -15.35 4.55
N LYS A 75 12.67 -15.13 3.29
CA LYS A 75 13.02 -13.78 2.80
C LYS A 75 11.85 -12.81 2.81
N ILE A 76 10.65 -13.27 2.43
CA ILE A 76 9.44 -12.45 2.50
C ILE A 76 9.13 -12.10 3.95
N ILE A 77 9.15 -13.08 4.86
CA ILE A 77 8.90 -12.87 6.30
C ILE A 77 9.93 -11.90 6.90
N TYR A 78 11.21 -12.07 6.55
CA TYR A 78 12.27 -11.15 6.97
C TYR A 78 11.96 -9.73 6.50
N SER A 79 11.66 -9.53 5.22
CA SER A 79 11.30 -8.21 4.69
C SER A 79 10.05 -7.62 5.36
N MET A 80 9.05 -8.44 5.70
CA MET A 80 7.86 -7.98 6.43
C MET A 80 8.21 -7.49 7.83
N ASN A 81 9.10 -8.18 8.53
CA ASN A 81 9.55 -7.81 9.88
C ASN A 81 10.35 -6.51 9.86
N GLU A 82 11.19 -6.29 8.85
CA GLU A 82 11.93 -5.03 8.67
C GLU A 82 10.95 -3.86 8.50
N VAL A 83 9.99 -3.98 7.59
CA VAL A 83 8.97 -2.93 7.34
C VAL A 83 8.10 -2.70 8.58
N TYR A 84 7.73 -3.76 9.30
CA TYR A 84 6.95 -3.61 10.53
C TYR A 84 7.74 -2.89 11.62
N SER A 85 9.04 -3.19 11.75
CA SER A 85 9.93 -2.52 12.70
C SER A 85 10.07 -1.04 12.38
N GLU A 86 10.27 -0.67 11.11
CA GLU A 86 10.31 0.72 10.67
C GLU A 86 8.98 1.44 10.95
N PHE A 87 7.85 0.79 10.67
CA PHE A 87 6.53 1.37 10.98
C PHE A 87 6.40 1.64 12.49
N LYS A 88 6.72 0.65 13.34
CA LYS A 88 6.69 0.85 14.79
C LYS A 88 7.57 2.01 15.23
N GLU A 89 8.79 2.10 14.71
CA GLU A 89 9.72 3.18 15.03
C GLU A 89 9.13 4.56 14.73
N HIS A 90 8.53 4.74 13.54
CA HIS A 90 7.86 5.99 13.20
C HIS A 90 6.70 6.32 14.12
N VAL A 91 5.91 5.33 14.56
CA VAL A 91 4.81 5.56 15.52
C VAL A 91 5.36 5.93 16.90
N ILE A 92 6.37 5.20 17.40
CA ILE A 92 7.04 5.46 18.68
C ILE A 92 7.54 6.90 18.72
N GLN A 93 8.27 7.33 17.69
CA GLN A 93 8.83 8.67 17.60
C GLN A 93 7.74 9.75 17.50
N ALA A 94 6.74 9.55 16.64
CA ALA A 94 5.69 10.56 16.41
C ALA A 94 4.72 10.71 17.58
N ARG A 95 4.43 9.62 18.30
CA ARG A 95 3.44 9.60 19.39
C ARG A 95 4.08 9.65 20.78
N ASN A 96 5.41 9.58 20.86
CA ASN A 96 6.16 9.49 22.11
C ASN A 96 5.61 8.39 23.03
N ILE A 97 5.33 7.22 22.45
CA ILE A 97 4.82 6.02 23.12
C ILE A 97 5.93 5.00 23.28
N SER A 98 5.96 4.26 24.39
CA SER A 98 6.94 3.19 24.58
C SER A 98 6.69 2.04 23.60
N GLU A 99 7.73 1.28 23.26
CA GLU A 99 7.55 0.07 22.44
C GLU A 99 6.60 -0.93 23.11
N GLU A 100 6.71 -1.12 24.42
CA GLU A 100 5.85 -2.03 25.19
C GLU A 100 4.37 -1.63 25.10
N ASP A 101 4.08 -0.34 25.19
CA ASP A 101 2.70 0.15 25.09
C ASP A 101 2.19 0.13 23.65
N LEU A 102 3.06 0.40 22.68
CA LEU A 102 2.71 0.28 21.27
C LEU A 102 2.33 -1.17 20.92
N GLU A 103 3.04 -2.18 21.40
CA GLU A 103 2.73 -3.59 21.11
C GLU A 103 1.32 -4.00 21.60
N LYS A 104 0.82 -3.38 22.67
CA LYS A 104 -0.53 -3.63 23.19
C LYS A 104 -1.61 -3.15 22.20
N ILE A 105 -1.31 -2.14 21.38
CA ILE A 105 -2.28 -1.48 20.48
C ILE A 105 -1.99 -1.64 18.99
N ALA A 106 -0.80 -2.15 18.62
CA ALA A 106 -0.37 -2.43 17.25
C ALA A 106 -0.78 -3.86 16.80
N GLY A 107 0.03 -4.53 15.99
CA GLY A 107 -0.25 -5.89 15.51
C GLY A 107 -1.42 -5.98 14.52
N GLY A 108 -1.64 -4.94 13.73
CA GLY A 108 -2.71 -4.88 12.73
C GLY A 108 -4.11 -4.58 13.28
N ARG A 109 -4.24 -4.28 14.58
CA ARG A 109 -5.52 -3.91 15.19
C ARG A 109 -6.04 -2.58 14.65
N VAL A 110 -7.34 -2.52 14.41
CA VAL A 110 -8.04 -1.33 13.94
C VAL A 110 -8.75 -0.66 15.12
N TRP A 111 -8.75 0.67 15.12
CA TRP A 111 -9.36 1.49 16.17
C TRP A 111 -10.34 2.49 15.56
N LEU A 112 -11.43 2.77 16.27
CA LEU A 112 -12.22 3.98 16.03
C LEU A 112 -11.42 5.22 16.46
N GLY A 113 -11.70 6.37 15.87
CA GLY A 113 -10.98 7.62 16.19
C GLY A 113 -11.07 7.98 17.68
N SER A 114 -12.21 7.73 18.32
CA SER A 114 -12.36 7.87 19.78
C SER A 114 -11.38 6.98 20.57
N GLN A 115 -11.30 5.69 20.21
CA GLN A 115 -10.37 4.74 20.84
C GLN A 115 -8.91 5.08 20.52
N ALA A 116 -8.64 5.57 19.31
CA ALA A 116 -7.32 6.01 18.92
C ALA A 116 -6.86 7.22 19.76
N LYS A 117 -7.76 8.14 20.12
CA LYS A 117 -7.45 9.26 21.03
C LYS A 117 -7.14 8.74 22.44
N GLU A 118 -7.92 7.79 22.94
CA GLU A 118 -7.68 7.14 24.24
C GLU A 118 -6.34 6.41 24.30
N ASN A 119 -5.98 5.72 23.21
CA ASN A 119 -4.72 5.00 23.05
C ASN A 119 -3.52 5.90 22.66
N GLY A 120 -3.72 7.21 22.58
CA GLY A 120 -2.66 8.16 22.21
C GLY A 120 -2.22 8.11 20.75
N LEU A 121 -2.94 7.43 19.87
CA LEU A 121 -2.65 7.34 18.43
C LEU A 121 -3.07 8.59 17.65
N VAL A 122 -3.98 9.41 18.18
CA VAL A 122 -4.34 10.72 17.60
C VAL A 122 -4.36 11.79 18.68
N ASP A 123 -4.12 13.03 18.28
CA ASP A 123 -4.01 14.17 19.19
C ASP A 123 -5.33 14.79 19.49
N GLU A 124 -6.30 14.81 18.57
CA GLU A 124 -7.59 15.45 18.79
C GLU A 124 -8.73 14.76 18.05
N LEU A 125 -9.94 14.91 18.61
CA LEU A 125 -11.17 14.52 17.93
C LEU A 125 -11.75 15.75 17.23
N GLY A 126 -11.96 15.65 15.92
CA GLY A 126 -12.45 16.78 15.13
C GLY A 126 -12.50 16.51 13.64
N SER A 127 -13.10 17.48 12.95
CA SER A 127 -13.21 17.57 11.51
C SER A 127 -11.97 18.19 10.87
N LEU A 128 -11.99 18.34 9.54
CA LEU A 128 -10.96 19.09 8.82
C LEU A 128 -10.93 20.57 9.23
N ASN A 129 -12.09 21.18 9.51
CA ASN A 129 -12.15 22.59 9.91
C ASN A 129 -11.47 22.79 11.27
N ASP A 130 -11.70 21.89 12.23
CA ASP A 130 -11.06 21.95 13.55
C ASP A 130 -9.52 21.85 13.44
N CYS A 131 -9.03 21.02 12.52
CA CYS A 131 -7.60 20.92 12.22
C CYS A 131 -7.04 22.22 11.60
N ILE A 132 -7.76 22.81 10.64
CA ILE A 132 -7.36 24.08 10.00
C ILE A 132 -7.36 25.21 11.03
N ASP A 133 -8.38 25.30 11.87
CA ASP A 133 -8.51 26.33 12.90
C ASP A 133 -7.42 26.17 13.97
N SER A 134 -7.12 24.94 14.39
CA SER A 134 -5.98 24.66 15.28
C SER A 134 -4.67 25.09 14.64
N LEU A 135 -4.45 24.80 13.35
CA LEU A 135 -3.22 25.16 12.65
C LEU A 135 -3.08 26.67 12.50
N ALA A 136 -4.16 27.37 12.13
CA ALA A 136 -4.17 28.83 12.02
C ALA A 136 -3.83 29.50 13.36
N LYS A 137 -4.38 28.95 14.46
CA LYS A 137 -4.08 29.40 15.82
C LYS A 137 -2.61 29.15 16.20
N ASP A 138 -2.09 27.95 15.94
CA ASP A 138 -0.70 27.58 16.24
C ASP A 138 0.31 28.45 15.47
N LEU A 139 -0.08 28.97 14.30
CA LEU A 139 0.73 29.85 13.46
C LEU A 139 0.42 31.35 13.63
N GLU A 140 -0.46 31.71 14.58
CA GLU A 140 -0.89 33.09 14.85
C GLU A 140 -1.43 33.84 13.62
N LEU A 141 -2.09 33.12 12.70
CA LEU A 141 -2.64 33.68 11.48
C LEU A 141 -3.99 34.35 11.75
N LYS A 142 -4.09 35.66 11.49
CA LYS A 142 -5.34 36.42 11.59
C LYS A 142 -6.19 36.37 10.33
N ASP A 143 -5.53 36.43 9.17
CA ASP A 143 -6.14 36.34 7.86
C ASP A 143 -5.41 35.28 7.04
N PHE A 144 -6.14 34.29 6.53
CA PHE A 144 -5.58 33.26 5.66
C PHE A 144 -6.57 32.89 4.57
N LYS A 145 -6.03 32.41 3.44
CA LYS A 145 -6.82 31.90 2.32
C LYS A 145 -6.58 30.41 2.17
N LEU A 146 -7.63 29.62 2.31
CA LEU A 146 -7.59 28.19 2.03
C LEU A 146 -7.68 27.96 0.52
N THR A 147 -6.69 27.26 -0.04
CA THR A 147 -6.69 26.85 -1.45
C THR A 147 -6.63 25.34 -1.54
N TYR A 148 -7.69 24.75 -2.09
CA TYR A 148 -7.73 23.30 -2.33
C TYR A 148 -7.04 22.97 -3.65
N ILE A 149 -5.83 22.43 -3.57
CA ILE A 149 -5.16 21.87 -4.74
C ILE A 149 -5.72 20.47 -4.97
N ARG A 150 -6.64 20.36 -5.94
CA ARG A 150 -7.08 19.06 -6.44
C ARG A 150 -6.11 18.63 -7.52
N GLY A 151 -5.32 17.60 -7.25
CA GLY A 151 -4.63 16.89 -8.32
C GLY A 151 -5.67 16.45 -9.36
N ARG A 152 -5.45 16.75 -10.64
CA ARG A 152 -6.27 16.15 -11.69
C ARG A 152 -5.97 14.67 -11.65
N LYS A 153 -6.88 13.87 -11.10
CA LYS A 153 -6.81 12.42 -11.29
C LYS A 153 -6.87 12.20 -12.80
N SER A 154 -5.82 11.63 -13.37
CA SER A 154 -5.89 11.25 -14.78
C SER A 154 -7.07 10.29 -14.96
N MET A 155 -7.69 10.24 -16.13
CA MET A 155 -8.75 9.24 -16.38
C MET A 155 -8.26 7.83 -16.08
N MET A 156 -6.95 7.58 -16.27
CA MET A 156 -6.29 6.33 -15.93
C MET A 156 -6.29 6.04 -14.41
N GLU A 157 -6.06 7.04 -13.57
CA GLU A 157 -6.13 6.91 -12.10
C GLU A 157 -7.56 6.71 -11.61
N VAL A 158 -8.54 7.36 -12.24
CA VAL A 158 -9.96 7.15 -11.93
C VAL A 158 -10.37 5.71 -12.30
N ILE A 159 -10.02 5.24 -13.49
CA ILE A 159 -10.31 3.86 -13.96
C ILE A 159 -9.61 2.82 -13.06
N SER A 160 -8.35 3.07 -12.66
CA SER A 160 -7.61 2.16 -11.79
C SER A 160 -8.14 2.13 -10.35
N ALA A 161 -8.59 3.28 -9.82
CA ALA A 161 -9.20 3.38 -8.49
C ALA A 161 -10.64 2.85 -8.45
N MET A 162 -11.32 2.74 -9.60
CA MET A 162 -12.69 2.25 -9.72
C MET A 162 -12.79 0.72 -9.69
N LYS A 163 -11.70 -0.03 -9.51
CA LYS A 163 -11.67 -1.49 -9.58
C LYS A 163 -12.66 -2.14 -8.60
N PRO A 164 -13.79 -2.72 -9.09
CA PRO A 164 -14.61 -3.64 -8.31
C PRO A 164 -13.88 -4.98 -8.22
N GLN A 165 -14.05 -5.71 -7.13
CA GLN A 165 -13.48 -7.04 -6.84
C GLN A 165 -13.85 -8.17 -7.84
N PHE A 166 -14.45 -7.86 -9.00
CA PHE A 166 -15.00 -8.83 -9.95
C PHE A 166 -14.51 -8.68 -11.41
N VAL A 167 -13.60 -7.75 -11.72
CA VAL A 167 -12.99 -7.71 -13.06
C VAL A 167 -11.86 -8.76 -13.10
N LYS A 168 -12.10 -9.88 -13.77
CA LYS A 168 -11.06 -10.88 -14.08
C LYS A 168 -9.88 -10.20 -14.80
N SER A 169 -8.66 -10.50 -14.34
CA SER A 169 -7.37 -10.07 -14.87
C SER A 169 -7.18 -10.32 -16.37
N ASP A 170 -7.86 -11.32 -16.92
CA ASP A 170 -7.74 -11.78 -18.31
C ASP A 170 -8.10 -10.72 -19.37
N ILE A 171 -8.93 -9.73 -19.01
CA ILE A 171 -9.34 -8.64 -19.93
C ILE A 171 -8.30 -7.50 -19.92
N ILE A 172 -7.60 -7.31 -18.80
CA ILE A 172 -6.60 -6.26 -18.63
C ILE A 172 -5.28 -6.67 -19.31
N GLU A 173 -4.85 -7.91 -19.17
CA GLU A 173 -3.66 -8.44 -19.87
C GLU A 173 -3.83 -8.40 -21.40
N LYS A 174 -5.01 -8.72 -21.92
CA LYS A 174 -5.27 -8.64 -23.37
C LYS A 174 -5.21 -7.21 -23.91
N PHE A 175 -5.62 -6.21 -23.12
CA PHE A 175 -5.56 -4.80 -23.52
C PHE A 175 -4.13 -4.21 -23.40
N GLU A 176 -3.39 -4.58 -22.37
CA GLU A 176 -1.98 -4.20 -22.18
C GLU A 176 -1.09 -4.83 -23.28
N MET A 177 -1.36 -6.10 -23.63
CA MET A 177 -0.68 -6.81 -24.72
C MET A 177 -0.91 -6.12 -26.08
N ILE A 178 -2.14 -5.71 -26.42
CA ILE A 178 -2.44 -5.01 -27.68
C ILE A 178 -1.76 -3.64 -27.77
N LYS A 179 -1.58 -2.95 -26.63
CA LYS A 179 -0.85 -1.66 -26.56
C LYS A 179 0.66 -1.82 -26.69
N SER A 180 1.25 -2.90 -26.18
CA SER A 180 2.70 -3.12 -26.30
C SER A 180 3.12 -3.41 -27.75
N TYR A 181 2.22 -3.95 -28.57
CA TYR A 181 2.43 -4.16 -30.00
C TYR A 181 2.14 -2.92 -30.87
N SER A 182 1.38 -1.92 -30.41
CA SER A 182 1.05 -0.74 -31.23
C SER A 182 2.18 0.30 -31.32
N ASN A 183 3.19 0.23 -30.44
CA ASN A 183 4.27 1.23 -30.33
C ASN A 183 5.67 0.72 -30.71
N LYS A 184 5.78 -0.44 -31.37
CA LYS A 184 7.02 -0.85 -32.03
C LYS A 184 6.79 -0.96 -33.52
N ILE A 185 7.43 -0.08 -34.28
CA ILE A 185 7.60 -0.28 -35.73
C ILE A 185 8.51 -1.51 -35.87
N LEU A 186 7.96 -2.61 -36.37
CA LEU A 186 8.71 -3.82 -36.72
C LEU A 186 9.48 -3.52 -38.01
N TYR A 187 10.80 -3.34 -37.93
CA TYR A 187 11.67 -3.48 -39.09
C TYR A 187 12.24 -4.90 -39.09
N TYR A 188 11.99 -5.62 -40.18
CA TYR A 188 12.67 -6.85 -40.55
C TYR A 188 13.99 -6.47 -41.21
N ASP A 189 15.13 -6.90 -40.65
CA ASP A 189 16.46 -6.68 -41.22
C ASP A 189 16.95 -8.00 -41.84
N GLU A 190 17.02 -8.04 -43.17
CA GLU A 190 17.47 -9.19 -43.96
C GLU A 190 18.99 -9.43 -43.91
N SER A 191 19.77 -8.61 -43.21
CA SER A 191 21.24 -8.71 -43.21
C SER A 191 21.84 -9.73 -42.22
N LEU A 192 21.03 -10.43 -41.43
CA LEU A 192 21.49 -11.39 -40.42
C LEU A 192 21.47 -12.88 -40.87
N GLU A 193 21.10 -13.19 -42.11
CA GLU A 193 21.11 -14.58 -42.60
C GLU A 193 22.46 -15.04 -43.21
N ASN A 194 23.50 -14.20 -43.27
CA ASN A 194 24.81 -14.61 -43.83
C ASN A 194 26.03 -14.10 -43.04
N LEU A 195 26.11 -14.43 -41.74
CA LEU A 195 27.35 -14.41 -40.96
C LEU A 195 27.50 -15.69 -40.13
#